data_AF-A0ABD6EBA3-F1
#
_entry.id   AF-A0ABD6EBA3-F1
#
_cell.length_a   1.000
_cell.length_b   1.000
_cell.length_c   1.000
_cell.angle_alpha   90.00
_cell.angle_beta   90.00
_cell.angle_gamma   90.00
#
_symmetry.space_group_name_H-M   'P 1'
#
loop_
_entity.id
_entity.type
_entity.pdbx_description
1 polymer ?
#
loop_
_entity_poly.entity_id
_entity_poly.type
_entity_poly.pdbx_seq_one_letter_code
_entity_poly.pdbx_strand_id
1 'polypeptide(L)'
;MCLLLFLVSIIYIFGSECCHLTVKIRSLTDKPFLFQIIVPAIRKKTNLLKFTKRNEERITVIKGENCNAQHWIFRTWRYEDDKPIPVHENRVKIEGTGYYQINIWDDVRVHGADRDSIFCSEGIC
;
A
#
# COMPACT_ATOMS: atom_id res chain seq x y z
N MET A 1 37.96 -24.22 5.21
CA MET A 1 36.84 -24.24 6.18
C MET A 1 36.28 -22.85 6.50
N CYS A 2 37.08 -21.77 6.66
CA CYS A 2 36.54 -20.42 6.90
C CYS A 2 35.65 -19.84 5.78
N LEU A 3 35.96 -20.13 4.50
CA LEU A 3 35.21 -19.57 3.36
C LEU A 3 33.75 -20.06 3.29
N LEU A 4 33.50 -21.30 3.71
CA LEU A 4 32.17 -21.91 3.73
C LEU A 4 31.28 -21.31 4.83
N LEU A 5 31.87 -20.91 5.96
CA LEU A 5 31.13 -20.27 7.05
C LEU A 5 30.65 -18.86 6.66
N PHE A 6 31.46 -18.11 5.92
CA PHE A 6 31.09 -16.77 5.42
C PHE A 6 29.92 -16.83 4.42
N LEU A 7 29.90 -17.84 3.53
CA LEU A 7 28.82 -18.04 2.57
C LEU A 7 27.48 -18.42 3.24
N VAL A 8 27.52 -19.24 4.30
CA VAL A 8 26.31 -19.61 5.06
C VAL A 8 25.74 -18.42 5.83
N SER A 9 26.58 -17.53 6.38
CA SER A 9 26.11 -16.32 7.06
C SER A 9 25.43 -15.32 6.12
N ILE A 10 25.86 -15.22 4.85
CA ILE A 10 25.22 -14.32 3.87
C ILE A 10 23.83 -14.84 3.50
N ILE A 11 23.63 -16.16 3.39
CA ILE A 11 22.34 -16.77 3.03
C ILE A 11 21.29 -16.57 4.13
N TYR A 12 21.69 -16.51 5.41
CA TYR A 12 20.77 -16.29 6.53
C TYR A 12 20.22 -14.85 6.63
N ILE A 13 20.91 -13.85 6.05
CA ILE A 13 20.46 -12.45 6.11
C ILE A 13 19.24 -12.20 5.20
N PHE A 14 19.06 -13.00 4.14
CA PHE A 14 17.91 -12.89 3.23
C PHE A 14 16.63 -13.53 3.77
N GLY A 15 16.67 -14.14 4.96
CA GLY A 15 15.58 -14.89 5.54
C GLY A 15 14.64 -14.07 6.42
N SER A 16 14.05 -12.98 5.90
CA SER A 16 12.73 -12.44 6.29
C SER A 16 12.61 -10.97 5.87
N GLU A 17 12.36 -10.69 4.59
CA GLU A 17 11.82 -9.37 4.20
C GLU A 17 10.34 -9.31 4.62
N CYS A 18 10.13 -9.25 5.92
CA CYS A 18 8.83 -8.99 6.52
C CYS A 18 8.49 -7.52 6.25
N CYS A 19 7.53 -7.28 5.36
CA CYS A 19 6.94 -5.96 5.26
C CYS A 19 6.05 -5.73 6.47
N HIS A 20 6.22 -4.57 7.10
CA HIS A 20 5.33 -4.06 8.15
C HIS A 20 5.03 -2.61 7.82
N LEU A 21 4.03 -2.43 6.96
CA LEU A 21 3.70 -1.16 6.34
C LEU A 21 2.42 -0.59 6.94
N THR A 22 2.51 0.64 7.42
CA THR A 22 1.37 1.43 7.84
C THR A 22 0.97 2.36 6.69
N VAL A 23 -0.14 2.04 6.01
CA VAL A 23 -0.68 2.91 4.97
C VAL A 23 -1.64 3.91 5.61
N LYS A 24 -1.29 5.19 5.53
CA LYS A 24 -2.12 6.32 5.98
C LYS A 24 -2.85 6.89 4.77
N ILE A 25 -4.16 6.82 4.76
CA ILE A 25 -5.00 7.30 3.66
C ILE A 25 -5.75 8.54 4.11
N ARG A 26 -5.48 9.67 3.47
CA ARG A 26 -6.14 10.95 3.78
C ARG A 26 -7.00 11.41 2.62
N SER A 27 -8.26 11.75 2.91
CA SER A 27 -9.13 12.43 1.97
C SER A 27 -8.80 13.93 1.91
N LEU A 28 -8.54 14.44 0.71
CA LEU A 28 -8.44 15.86 0.41
C LEU A 28 -9.54 16.29 -0.58
N THR A 29 -10.69 15.60 -0.54
CA THR A 29 -11.87 15.90 -1.35
C THR A 29 -13.14 15.81 -0.51
N ASP A 30 -14.15 16.58 -0.92
CA ASP A 30 -15.50 16.52 -0.35
C ASP A 30 -16.40 15.49 -1.06
N LYS A 31 -15.90 14.88 -2.15
CA LYS A 31 -16.62 13.84 -2.88
C LYS A 31 -16.51 12.51 -2.13
N PRO A 32 -17.61 11.80 -1.86
CA PRO A 32 -17.54 10.50 -1.20
C PRO A 32 -16.91 9.45 -2.14
N PHE A 33 -16.06 8.59 -1.56
CA PHE A 33 -15.44 7.49 -2.28
C PHE A 33 -15.18 6.30 -1.36
N LEU A 34 -14.89 5.15 -1.96
CA LEU A 34 -14.36 3.98 -1.26
C LEU A 34 -12.91 3.74 -1.69
N PHE A 35 -12.12 3.18 -0.79
CA PHE A 35 -10.74 2.83 -1.04
C PHE A 35 -10.46 1.38 -0.65
N GLN A 36 -9.61 0.70 -1.42
CA GLN A 36 -9.19 -0.66 -1.14
C GLN A 36 -7.72 -0.85 -1.49
N ILE A 37 -7.01 -1.56 -0.62
CA ILE A 37 -5.65 -2.02 -0.85
C ILE A 37 -5.70 -3.51 -1.18
N ILE A 38 -5.03 -3.88 -2.26
CA ILE A 38 -4.83 -5.26 -2.66
C ILE A 38 -3.32 -5.47 -2.75
N VAL A 39 -2.82 -6.48 -2.04
CA VAL A 39 -1.41 -6.88 -2.05
C VAL A 39 -1.33 -8.33 -2.52
N PRO A 40 -1.24 -8.54 -3.85
CA PRO A 40 -1.31 -9.87 -4.45
C PRO A 40 -0.24 -10.83 -3.93
N ALA A 41 0.99 -10.35 -3.72
CA ALA A 41 2.13 -11.14 -3.26
C ALA A 41 1.83 -11.93 -1.96
N ILE A 42 1.06 -11.33 -1.04
CA ILE A 42 0.68 -11.94 0.24
C ILE A 42 -0.81 -12.30 0.29
N ARG A 43 -1.49 -12.35 -0.87
CA ARG A 43 -2.93 -12.64 -1.01
C ARG A 43 -3.83 -11.81 -0.09
N LYS A 44 -3.42 -10.57 0.21
CA LYS A 44 -4.16 -9.69 1.11
C LYS A 44 -5.03 -8.71 0.33
N LYS A 45 -6.27 -8.55 0.77
CA LYS A 45 -7.22 -7.58 0.25
C LYS A 45 -7.96 -6.97 1.43
N THR A 46 -7.99 -5.64 1.52
CA THR A 46 -8.71 -4.95 2.60
C THR A 46 -10.20 -4.90 2.30
N ASN A 47 -11.01 -4.66 3.34
CA ASN A 47 -12.38 -4.20 3.14
C ASN A 47 -12.39 -2.84 2.41
N LEU A 48 -13.53 -2.49 1.81
CA LEU A 48 -13.74 -1.17 1.23
C LEU A 48 -13.83 -0.14 2.36
N LEU A 49 -12.88 0.78 2.41
CA LEU A 49 -12.84 1.88 3.36
C LEU A 49 -13.65 3.05 2.81
N LYS A 50 -14.70 3.46 3.53
CA LYS A 50 -15.55 4.58 3.13
C LYS A 50 -15.01 5.90 3.65
N PHE A 51 -14.92 6.86 2.75
CA PHE A 51 -14.60 8.26 3.01
C PHE A 51 -15.78 9.11 2.58
N THR A 52 -16.26 9.96 3.48
CA THR A 52 -17.45 10.80 3.20
C THR A 52 -17.15 12.28 3.15
N LYS A 53 -16.02 12.71 3.72
CA LYS A 53 -15.67 14.14 3.88
C LYS A 53 -14.18 14.37 3.68
N ARG A 54 -13.83 15.62 3.39
CA ARG A 54 -12.44 16.10 3.38
C ARG A 54 -11.82 15.96 4.77
N ASN A 55 -10.51 15.72 4.81
CA ASN A 55 -9.68 15.49 6.00
C ASN A 55 -10.01 14.24 6.81
N GLU A 56 -10.90 13.36 6.34
CA GLU A 56 -11.00 12.03 6.92
C GLU A 56 -9.70 11.25 6.68
N GLU A 57 -9.19 10.62 7.74
CA GLU A 57 -8.02 9.74 7.68
C GLU A 57 -8.42 8.32 8.10
N ARG A 58 -7.83 7.34 7.41
CA ARG A 58 -7.87 5.93 7.79
C ARG A 58 -6.47 5.38 7.74
N ILE A 59 -6.17 4.48 8.68
CA ILE A 59 -4.88 3.82 8.78
C ILE A 59 -5.11 2.33 8.56
N THR A 60 -4.31 1.72 7.70
CA THR A 60 -4.31 0.27 7.48
C THR A 60 -2.91 -0.28 7.65
N VAL A 61 -2.78 -1.32 8.47
CA VAL A 61 -1.51 -2.02 8.68
C VAL A 61 -1.48 -3.29 7.84
N ILE A 62 -0.46 -3.40 7.01
CA ILE A 62 -0.18 -4.57 6.18
C ILE A 62 1.10 -5.24 6.69
N LYS A 63 1.00 -6.53 6.94
CA LYS A 63 2.11 -7.39 7.36
C LYS A 63 2.16 -8.60 6.46
N GLY A 64 3.35 -9.01 6.06
CA GLY A 64 3.58 -10.20 5.27
C GLY A 64 5.01 -10.25 4.74
N GLU A 65 5.38 -11.33 4.08
CA GLU A 65 6.71 -11.51 3.52
C GLU A 65 6.72 -11.12 2.03
N ASN A 66 7.83 -10.54 1.56
CA ASN A 66 8.08 -10.24 0.14
C ASN A 66 6.96 -9.43 -0.53
N CYS A 67 6.49 -8.37 0.14
CA CYS A 67 5.33 -7.62 -0.32
C CYS A 67 5.55 -6.86 -1.64
N ASN A 68 6.81 -6.61 -2.04
CA ASN A 68 7.19 -6.01 -3.32
C ASN A 68 7.23 -7.00 -4.50
N ALA A 69 7.10 -8.31 -4.28
CA ALA A 69 7.22 -9.33 -5.32
C ALA A 69 6.18 -9.15 -6.45
N GLN A 70 5.07 -8.48 -6.15
CA GLN A 70 4.06 -8.04 -7.12
C GLN A 70 3.63 -6.61 -6.79
N HIS A 71 3.11 -5.88 -7.79
CA HIS A 71 2.55 -4.55 -7.55
C HIS A 71 1.38 -4.62 -6.56
N TRP A 72 1.46 -3.77 -5.54
CA TRP A 72 0.32 -3.38 -4.74
C TRP A 72 -0.63 -2.60 -5.62
N ILE A 73 -1.92 -2.77 -5.35
CA ILE A 73 -3.00 -2.12 -6.08
C ILE A 73 -3.78 -1.28 -5.09
N PHE A 74 -3.76 0.04 -5.30
CA PHE A 74 -4.62 0.98 -4.62
C PHE A 74 -5.78 1.33 -5.55
N ARG A 75 -6.99 0.98 -5.12
CA ARG A 75 -8.18 1.14 -5.94
C ARG A 75 -9.19 2.04 -5.26
N THR A 76 -9.65 3.06 -5.98
CA THR A 76 -10.76 3.91 -5.56
C THR A 76 -12.04 3.52 -6.28
N TRP A 77 -13.17 3.71 -5.60
CA TRP A 77 -14.49 3.42 -6.11
C TRP A 77 -15.42 4.59 -5.83
N ARG A 78 -16.41 4.80 -6.70
CA ARG A 78 -17.54 5.69 -6.48
C ARG A 78 -18.81 4.87 -6.24
N TYR A 79 -19.78 5.47 -5.56
CA TYR A 79 -21.13 4.93 -5.53
C TYR A 79 -21.90 5.48 -6.73
N GLU A 80 -22.36 4.58 -7.58
CA GLU A 80 -23.33 4.85 -8.65
C GLU A 80 -24.43 3.79 -8.51
N ASP A 81 -25.69 4.22 -8.45
CA ASP A 81 -26.86 3.34 -8.28
C ASP A 81 -26.71 2.32 -7.13
N ASP A 82 -26.27 2.80 -5.96
CA ASP A 82 -25.99 2.02 -4.74
C ASP A 82 -24.94 0.91 -4.89
N LYS A 83 -24.20 0.89 -5.99
CA LYS A 83 -23.14 -0.07 -6.26
C LYS A 83 -21.77 0.61 -6.29
N PRO A 84 -20.74 -0.01 -5.69
CA PRO A 84 -19.38 0.47 -5.83
C PRO A 84 -18.86 0.16 -7.23
N ILE A 85 -18.55 1.20 -7.99
CA ILE A 85 -17.94 1.10 -9.33
C ILE A 85 -16.46 1.53 -9.23
N PRO A 86 -15.51 0.72 -9.71
CA PRO A 86 -14.09 1.06 -9.65
C PRO A 86 -13.80 2.20 -10.63
N VAL A 87 -13.12 3.24 -10.17
CA VAL A 87 -12.88 4.44 -10.99
C VAL A 87 -11.39 4.58 -11.33
N HIS A 88 -10.53 4.43 -10.33
CA HIS A 88 -9.08 4.52 -10.54
C HIS A 88 -8.34 3.39 -9.85
N GLU A 89 -7.25 3.00 -10.49
CA GLU A 89 -6.32 2.00 -10.00
C GLU A 89 -4.90 2.54 -10.14
N ASN A 90 -4.17 2.54 -9.03
CA ASN A 90 -2.76 2.89 -8.99
C ASN A 90 -1.98 1.66 -8.57
N ARG A 91 -0.88 1.40 -9.28
CA ARG A 91 0.02 0.28 -9.02
C ARG A 91 1.33 0.79 -8.46
N VAL A 92 1.82 0.17 -7.40
CA VAL A 92 3.06 0.56 -6.74
C VAL A 92 3.80 -0.67 -6.23
N LYS A 93 5.13 -0.68 -6.26
CA LYS A 93 5.93 -1.66 -5.54
C LYS A 93 6.58 -1.00 -4.34
N ILE A 94 6.14 -1.41 -3.15
CA ILE A 94 6.66 -0.93 -1.87
C ILE A 94 6.99 -2.09 -0.94
N GLU A 95 8.00 -1.87 -0.11
CA GLU A 95 8.46 -2.78 0.95
C GLU A 95 9.10 -2.03 2.11
N GLY A 96 9.46 -2.75 3.16
CA GLY A 96 10.10 -2.21 4.36
C GLY A 96 9.21 -2.20 5.60
N THR A 97 9.68 -1.50 6.62
CA THR A 97 9.02 -1.38 7.93
C THR A 97 8.88 0.10 8.27
N GLY A 98 7.68 0.65 8.07
CA GLY A 98 7.48 2.09 8.15
C GLY A 98 6.08 2.50 7.74
N TYR A 99 5.92 3.74 7.24
CA TYR A 99 4.63 4.22 6.76
C TYR A 99 4.68 4.73 5.33
N TYR A 100 3.55 4.60 4.65
CA TYR A 100 3.28 5.28 3.39
C TYR A 100 2.01 6.11 3.52
N GLN A 101 2.11 7.42 3.30
CA GLN A 101 0.97 8.32 3.27
C GLN A 101 0.54 8.60 1.83
N ILE A 102 -0.75 8.41 1.58
CA ILE A 102 -1.40 8.74 0.32
C ILE A 102 -2.55 9.72 0.54
N ASN A 103 -2.70 10.64 -0.40
CA ASN A 103 -3.78 11.62 -0.43
C ASN A 103 -4.70 11.34 -1.62
N ILE A 104 -6.02 11.43 -1.39
CA ILE A 104 -7.04 11.34 -2.45
C ILE A 104 -7.62 12.73 -2.71
N TRP A 105 -7.51 13.22 -3.94
CA TRP A 105 -7.95 14.56 -4.34
C TRP A 105 -9.31 14.53 -5.05
N ASP A 106 -9.75 15.67 -5.58
CA ASP A 106 -11.08 15.84 -6.19
C ASP A 106 -11.30 15.03 -7.48
N ASP A 107 -10.24 14.53 -8.09
CA ASP A 107 -10.28 13.58 -9.20
C ASP A 107 -10.45 12.12 -8.72
N VAL A 108 -10.46 11.88 -7.41
CA VAL A 108 -10.56 10.56 -6.76
C VAL A 108 -9.37 9.65 -7.13
N ARG A 109 -8.22 10.24 -7.47
CA ARG A 109 -6.97 9.53 -7.73
C ARG A 109 -6.10 9.47 -6.49
N VAL A 110 -5.22 8.49 -6.47
CA VAL A 110 -4.23 8.31 -5.41
C VAL A 110 -2.96 9.10 -5.74
N HIS A 111 -2.50 9.89 -4.79
CA HIS A 111 -1.25 10.63 -4.87
C HIS A 111 -0.36 10.26 -3.68
N GLY A 112 0.90 9.90 -3.95
CA GLY A 112 1.91 9.77 -2.90
C GLY A 112 2.12 11.12 -2.22
N ALA A 113 2.18 11.12 -0.89
CA ALA A 113 2.28 12.36 -0.11
C ALA A 113 3.52 12.39 0.78
N ASP A 114 3.76 11.32 1.51
CA ASP A 114 4.90 11.21 2.43
C ASP A 114 5.21 9.75 2.72
N ARG A 115 6.44 9.47 3.16
CA ARG A 115 6.89 8.12 3.48
C ARG A 115 8.07 8.13 4.44
N ASP A 116 8.13 7.12 5.30
CA ASP A 116 9.27 6.89 6.19
C ASP A 116 9.61 5.41 6.24
N SER A 117 10.90 5.08 6.18
CA SER A 117 11.42 3.72 6.37
C SER A 117 10.82 2.65 5.43
N ILE A 118 10.34 3.09 4.26
CA ILE A 118 9.87 2.23 3.17
C ILE A 118 10.73 2.45 1.93
N PHE A 119 10.93 1.39 1.16
CA PHE A 119 11.48 1.48 -0.18
C PHE A 119 10.35 1.40 -1.21
N CYS A 120 10.41 2.24 -2.24
CA CYS A 120 9.45 2.26 -3.33
C CYS A 120 10.23 2.19 -4.64
N SER A 121 10.09 1.07 -5.35
CA SER A 121 10.87 0.79 -6.56
C SER A 121 10.14 1.19 -7.84
N GLU A 122 8.81 1.21 -7.83
CA GLU A 122 7.98 1.48 -9.01
C GLU A 122 6.64 2.12 -8.64
N GLY A 123 6.10 2.97 -9.54
CA GLY A 123 4.74 3.48 -9.46
C GLY A 123 4.62 4.84 -8.77
N ILE A 124 3.46 5.10 -8.17
CA ILE A 124 3.26 6.32 -7.37
C ILE A 124 4.04 6.20 -6.06
N CYS A 125 5.20 6.82 -6.07
CA CYS A 125 6.03 7.19 -4.94
C CYS A 125 6.12 8.73 -4.96
#